data_AF-A0A7K1L220-F1
#
_entry.id   AF-A0A7K1L220-F1
#
_cell.length_a   1.000
_cell.length_b   1.000
_cell.length_c   1.000
_cell.angle_alpha   90.00
_cell.angle_beta   90.00
_cell.angle_gamma   90.00
#
_symmetry.space_group_name_H-M   'P 1'
#
loop_
_entity.id
_entity.type
_entity.pdbx_description
1 polymer ?
#
loop_
_entity_poly.entity_id
_entity_poly.type
_entity_poly.pdbx_seq_one_letter_code
_entity_poly.pdbx_strand_id
1 'polypeptide(L)'
;MPTQHITDADVLELLVAVGLDRAAGAESLARSFEDLNLDSLARMEIATRIQDRYDIDVEEDLTAELTPEGLRRMVVERRPAA
;
A
#
# COMPACT_ATOMS: atom_id res chain seq x y z
N MET A 1 -11.29 -7.28 -18.09
CA MET A 1 -11.27 -6.57 -16.78
C MET A 1 -10.23 -5.49 -16.88
N PRO A 2 -10.50 -4.22 -16.54
CA PRO A 2 -9.49 -3.17 -16.68
C PRO A 2 -8.32 -3.52 -15.76
N THR A 3 -7.16 -3.68 -16.37
CA THR A 3 -5.89 -4.04 -15.72
C THR A 3 -5.39 -2.84 -14.92
N GLN A 4 -6.06 -2.55 -13.81
CA GLN A 4 -5.83 -1.33 -13.04
C GLN A 4 -4.40 -1.33 -12.50
N HIS A 5 -3.58 -0.42 -13.02
CA HIS A 5 -2.28 -0.11 -12.46
C HIS A 5 -2.52 0.62 -11.14
N ILE A 6 -1.81 0.22 -10.08
CA ILE A 6 -1.84 0.94 -8.81
C ILE A 6 -1.20 2.33 -9.00
N THR A 7 -1.87 3.35 -8.50
CA THR A 7 -1.44 4.76 -8.54
C THR A 7 -1.15 5.26 -7.12
N ASP A 8 -0.52 6.43 -7.00
CA ASP A 8 -0.31 7.09 -5.70
C ASP A 8 -1.66 7.40 -5.01
N ALA A 9 -2.70 7.73 -5.78
CA ALA A 9 -4.05 7.96 -5.25
C ALA A 9 -4.65 6.68 -4.65
N ASP A 10 -4.47 5.52 -5.31
CA ASP A 10 -4.93 4.23 -4.77
C ASP A 10 -4.23 3.90 -3.46
N VAL A 11 -2.92 4.19 -3.37
CA VAL A 11 -2.15 3.97 -2.14
C VAL A 11 -2.65 4.89 -1.03
N LEU A 12 -2.87 6.18 -1.30
CA LEU A 12 -3.44 7.10 -0.31
C LEU A 12 -4.81 6.63 0.17
N GLU A 13 -5.67 6.14 -0.72
CA GLU A 13 -6.97 5.56 -0.34
C GLU A 13 -6.82 4.35 0.58
N LEU A 14 -5.84 3.47 0.34
CA LEU A 14 -5.54 2.35 1.22
C LEU A 14 -5.09 2.81 2.60
N LEU A 15 -4.20 3.82 2.67
CA LEU A 15 -3.74 4.36 3.95
C LEU A 15 -4.89 4.98 4.75
N VAL A 16 -5.76 5.74 4.09
CA VAL A 16 -6.97 6.31 4.71
C VAL A 16 -7.92 5.21 5.19
N ALA A 17 -8.05 4.13 4.43
CA ALA A 17 -8.92 3.01 4.79
C ALA A 17 -8.48 2.27 6.06
N VAL A 18 -7.21 2.36 6.43
CA VAL A 18 -6.64 1.74 7.65
C VAL A 18 -6.36 2.75 8.77
N GLY A 19 -6.85 3.99 8.64
CA GLY A 19 -6.87 4.97 9.72
C GLY A 19 -5.89 6.13 9.59
N LEU A 20 -5.15 6.27 8.48
CA LEU A 20 -4.40 7.50 8.23
C LEU A 20 -5.36 8.69 8.03
N ASP A 21 -5.04 9.84 8.61
CA ASP A 21 -5.83 11.05 8.46
C ASP A 21 -5.92 11.45 6.97
N ARG A 22 -7.11 11.84 6.50
CA ARG A 22 -7.33 12.34 5.14
C ARG A 22 -6.62 13.66 4.86
N ALA A 23 -6.26 14.39 5.90
CA ALA A 23 -5.42 15.58 5.80
C ALA A 23 -3.95 15.24 5.48
N ALA A 24 -3.54 13.97 5.66
CA ALA A 24 -2.20 13.51 5.31
C ALA A 24 -2.04 13.55 3.78
N GLY A 25 -1.07 14.33 3.30
CA GLY A 25 -0.86 14.54 1.88
C GLY A 25 0.06 13.51 1.24
N ALA A 26 0.49 13.80 0.01
CA ALA A 26 1.38 12.96 -0.78
C ALA A 26 2.75 12.73 -0.09
N GLU A 27 3.17 13.63 0.82
CA GLU A 27 4.36 13.45 1.63
C GLU A 27 4.35 12.20 2.50
N SER A 28 3.16 11.67 2.82
CA SER A 28 2.98 10.42 3.56
C SER A 28 3.52 9.22 2.80
N LEU A 29 3.51 9.27 1.47
CA LEU A 29 3.91 8.14 0.62
C LEU A 29 5.42 7.82 0.77
N ALA A 30 6.22 8.81 1.14
CA ALA A 30 7.67 8.67 1.34
C ALA A 30 8.06 8.30 2.78
N ARG A 31 7.12 8.27 3.72
CA ARG A 31 7.37 7.89 5.12
C ARG A 31 7.20 6.39 5.31
N SER A 32 7.92 5.80 6.26
CA SER A 32 7.72 4.39 6.58
C SER A 32 6.34 4.17 7.22
N PHE A 33 5.81 2.95 7.18
CA PHE A 33 4.57 2.63 7.88
C PHE A 33 4.70 2.87 9.40
N GLU A 34 5.88 2.64 9.99
CA GLU A 34 6.18 2.98 11.38
C GLU A 34 6.07 4.49 11.64
N ASP A 35 6.67 5.34 10.79
CA ASP A 35 6.59 6.80 10.91
C ASP A 35 5.15 7.34 10.76
N LEU A 36 4.30 6.60 10.06
CA LEU A 36 2.88 6.88 9.91
C LEU A 36 2.02 6.32 11.06
N ASN A 37 2.64 5.67 12.05
CA ASN A 37 1.99 4.96 13.15
C ASN A 37 1.00 3.88 12.68
N LEU A 38 1.33 3.21 11.57
CA LEU A 38 0.55 2.09 11.04
C LEU A 38 1.07 0.79 11.62
N ASP A 39 0.30 0.23 12.55
CA ASP A 39 0.65 -0.99 13.26
C ASP A 39 0.59 -2.24 12.36
N SER A 40 0.86 -3.41 12.95
CA SER A 40 0.80 -4.69 12.24
C SER A 40 -0.59 -5.02 11.71
N LEU A 41 -1.66 -4.60 12.38
CA LEU A 41 -3.03 -4.86 11.95
C LEU A 41 -3.36 -4.00 10.72
N ALA A 42 -3.02 -2.72 10.76
CA ALA A 42 -3.17 -1.82 9.61
C ALA A 42 -2.39 -2.32 8.39
N ARG A 43 -1.16 -2.81 8.58
CA ARG A 43 -0.35 -3.42 7.52
C ARG A 43 -0.97 -4.69 6.96
N MET A 44 -1.41 -5.62 7.80
CA MET A 44 -2.15 -6.81 7.36
C MET A 44 -3.38 -6.43 6.52
N GLU A 45 -4.13 -5.44 6.99
CA GLU A 45 -5.30 -4.90 6.31
C GLU A 45 -4.98 -4.25 4.93
N ILE A 46 -3.83 -3.59 4.79
CA ILE A 46 -3.34 -3.11 3.50
C ILE A 46 -3.03 -4.31 2.58
N ALA A 47 -2.32 -5.33 3.08
CA ALA A 47 -1.95 -6.51 2.30
C ALA A 47 -3.18 -7.25 1.77
N THR A 48 -4.19 -7.48 2.61
CA THR A 48 -5.45 -8.11 2.20
C THR A 48 -6.14 -7.32 1.08
N ARG A 49 -6.22 -5.98 1.20
CA ARG A 49 -6.85 -5.14 0.18
C ARG A 49 -6.06 -5.13 -1.14
N ILE A 50 -4.73 -5.21 -1.08
CA ILE A 50 -3.88 -5.35 -2.27
C ILE A 50 -4.13 -6.69 -2.96
N GLN A 51 -4.18 -7.78 -2.20
CA GLN A 51 -4.50 -9.11 -2.72
C GLN A 51 -5.89 -9.14 -3.38
N ASP A 52 -6.92 -8.63 -2.71
CA ASP A 52 -8.29 -8.59 -3.24
C ASP A 52 -8.42 -7.76 -4.52
N ARG A 53 -7.72 -6.61 -4.60
CA ARG A 53 -7.87 -5.66 -5.71
C ARG A 53 -6.95 -5.96 -6.90
N TYR A 54 -5.75 -6.47 -6.64
CA TYR A 54 -4.70 -6.63 -7.64
C TYR A 54 -4.24 -8.08 -7.84
N ASP A 55 -4.75 -9.04 -7.06
CA ASP A 55 -4.35 -10.46 -7.09
C ASP A 55 -2.85 -10.66 -6.84
N ILE A 56 -2.28 -9.80 -5.98
CA ILE A 56 -0.85 -9.80 -5.63
C ILE A 56 -0.73 -9.95 -4.12
N ASP A 57 -0.03 -11.00 -3.69
CA ASP A 57 0.35 -11.18 -2.29
C ASP A 57 1.59 -10.34 -1.98
N VAL A 58 1.53 -9.57 -0.91
CA VAL A 58 2.58 -8.68 -0.40
C VAL A 58 2.78 -8.81 1.11
N GLU A 59 2.05 -9.70 1.78
CA GLU A 59 1.98 -9.73 3.25
C GLU A 59 3.36 -9.93 3.89
N GLU A 60 4.15 -10.88 3.37
CA GLU A 60 5.47 -11.21 3.91
C GLU A 60 6.50 -10.09 3.78
N ASP A 61 6.30 -9.19 2.81
CA ASP A 61 7.23 -8.10 2.49
C ASP A 61 6.82 -6.75 3.07
N LEU A 62 5.61 -6.68 3.65
CA LEU A 62 5.04 -5.44 4.19
C LEU A 62 5.58 -5.13 5.60
N THR A 63 6.89 -4.88 5.69
CA THR A 63 7.56 -4.56 6.96
C THR A 63 7.26 -3.14 7.43
N ALA A 64 7.58 -2.81 8.69
CA ALA A 64 7.25 -1.51 9.27
C ALA A 64 8.07 -0.37 8.64
N GLU A 65 9.25 -0.69 8.15
CA GLU A 65 10.22 0.22 7.53
C GLU A 65 9.90 0.51 6.05
N LEU A 66 9.01 -0.28 5.45
CA LEU A 66 8.58 -0.06 4.07
C LEU A 66 7.76 1.23 3.97
N THR A 67 7.93 1.95 2.87
CA THR A 67 7.11 3.13 2.57
C THR A 67 5.92 2.77 1.66
N PRO A 68 4.82 3.53 1.68
CA PRO A 68 3.73 3.34 0.74
C PRO A 68 4.17 3.45 -0.74
N GLU A 69 5.15 4.29 -1.08
CA GLU A 69 5.80 4.29 -2.41
C GLU A 69 6.49 2.96 -2.71
N GLY A 70 7.20 2.40 -1.72
CA GLY A 70 7.85 1.10 -1.81
C GLY A 70 6.85 -0.02 -2.09
N LEU A 71 5.73 -0.04 -1.35
CA LEU A 71 4.61 -0.93 -1.62
C LEU A 71 4.10 -0.78 -3.06
N ARG A 72 3.88 0.45 -3.53
CA ARG A 72 3.41 0.68 -4.91
C ARG A 72 4.36 0.07 -5.94
N ARG A 73 5.67 0.29 -5.79
CA ARG A 73 6.68 -0.27 -6.68
C ARG A 73 6.67 -1.80 -6.65
N MET A 74 6.60 -2.39 -5.46
CA MET A 74 6.51 -3.84 -5.29
C MET A 74 5.30 -4.44 -6.01
N VAL A 75 4.12 -3.82 -5.90
CA VAL A 75 2.91 -4.26 -6.60
C VAL A 75 3.06 -4.14 -8.12
N VAL A 76 3.71 -3.07 -8.60
CA VAL A 76 4.01 -2.92 -10.03
C VAL A 76 4.98 -3.99 -10.53
N GLU A 77 6.02 -4.31 -9.75
CA GLU A 77 7.05 -5.29 -10.10
C GLU A 77 6.55 -6.74 -10.09
N ARG A 78 5.65 -7.09 -9.17
CA ARG A 78 5.06 -8.44 -9.07
C ARG A 78 4.02 -8.73 -10.12
N ARG A 79 3.48 -7.69 -10.77
CA ARG A 79 2.49 -7.87 -11.81
C ARG A 79 3.13 -8.56 -13.02
N PRO A 80 2.62 -9.71 -13.47
CA PRO A 80 3.13 -10.36 -14.67
C PRO A 80 2.94 -9.44 -15.88
N ALA A 81 3.96 -9.35 -16.73
CA ALA A 81 3.81 -8.73 -18.04
C ALA A 81 2.74 -9.50 -18.83
N ALA A 82 1.69 -8.79 -19.23
CA ALA A 82 0.58 -9.36 -20.01
C ALA A 82 1.04 -9.79 -21.40
#